data_AF-A0A7C0UJA0-F1
#
_entry.id   AF-A0A7C0UJA0-F1
#
_cell.length_a   1.000
_cell.length_b   1.000
_cell.length_c   1.000
_cell.angle_alpha   90.00
_cell.angle_beta   90.00
_cell.angle_gamma   90.00
#
_symmetry.space_group_name_H-M   'P 1'
#
loop_
_entity.id
_entity.type
_entity.pdbx_description
1 polymer ?
#
loop_
_entity_poly.entity_id
_entity_poly.type
_entity_poly.pdbx_seq_one_letter_code
_entity_poly.pdbx_strand_id
1 'polypeptide(L)'
;SLKGLHKVGVIRFNPFKDVGGDQSFSIALLDGKNSGLVISSLFTREGTRVYAKPIIQGQSKKYPMTEEEKQAVKIASPMKNNKV
;
A
#
# COMPACT_ATOMS: atom_id res chain seq x y z
N SER A 1 -20.26 6.27 6.89
CA SER A 1 -20.10 6.98 5.60
C SER A 1 -19.06 6.25 4.76
N LEU A 2 -19.33 5.99 3.47
CA LEU A 2 -18.38 5.30 2.59
C LEU A 2 -17.19 6.18 2.15
N LYS A 3 -17.22 7.49 2.40
CA LYS A 3 -16.22 8.45 1.88
C LYS A 3 -14.96 8.60 2.74
N GLY A 4 -15.01 8.25 4.04
CA GLY A 4 -13.85 8.38 4.91
C GLY A 4 -12.82 7.29 4.66
N LEU A 5 -11.53 7.57 4.86
CA LEU A 5 -10.49 6.54 4.86
C LEU A 5 -10.62 5.69 6.13
N HIS A 6 -10.92 4.41 5.97
CA HIS A 6 -11.15 3.49 7.10
C HIS A 6 -10.68 2.06 6.82
N LYS A 7 -10.26 1.77 5.59
CA LYS A 7 -9.63 0.52 5.20
C LYS A 7 -8.13 0.72 5.19
N VAL A 8 -7.42 -0.06 6.00
CA VAL A 8 -5.97 0.11 6.20
C VAL A 8 -5.27 -1.21 5.93
N GLY A 9 -4.19 -1.18 5.17
CA GLY A 9 -3.31 -2.31 4.95
C GLY A 9 -1.86 -1.87 5.08
N VAL A 10 -1.07 -2.61 5.85
CA VAL A 10 0.31 -2.27 6.16
C VAL A 10 1.17 -3.49 5.88
N ILE A 11 2.30 -3.26 5.21
CA ILE A 11 3.36 -4.24 5.09
C ILE A 11 4.70 -3.58 5.41
N ARG A 12 5.62 -4.40 5.92
CA ARG A 12 7.04 -4.06 6.05
C ARG A 12 7.82 -4.99 5.14
N PHE A 13 8.88 -4.47 4.55
CA PHE A 13 9.71 -5.23 3.63
C PHE A 13 11.13 -4.66 3.59
N ASN A 14 12.02 -5.41 2.97
CA ASN A 14 13.36 -4.99 2.65
C ASN A 14 13.59 -5.00 1.13
N PRO A 15 13.62 -3.83 0.47
CA PRO A 15 13.83 -3.74 -0.98
C PRO A 15 15.30 -3.94 -1.38
N PHE A 16 16.25 -3.88 -0.42
CA PHE A 16 17.68 -3.93 -0.69
C PHE A 16 18.36 -4.93 0.24
N LYS A 17 18.96 -5.99 -0.33
CA LYS A 17 19.60 -7.07 0.44
C LYS A 17 20.73 -6.60 1.37
N ASP A 18 21.26 -5.41 1.14
CA ASP A 18 22.47 -4.86 1.76
C ASP A 18 22.16 -4.02 3.02
N VAL A 19 20.87 -3.85 3.32
CA VAL A 19 20.34 -3.14 4.49
C VAL A 19 19.70 -4.18 5.41
N GLY A 20 20.04 -4.16 6.70
CA GLY A 20 19.48 -5.12 7.65
C GLY A 20 18.02 -4.80 8.01
N GLY A 21 17.16 -5.82 8.02
CA GLY A 21 15.78 -5.76 8.51
C GLY A 21 14.77 -5.12 7.55
N ASP A 22 13.48 -5.22 7.92
CA ASP A 22 12.35 -4.72 7.11
C ASP A 22 11.99 -3.27 7.47
N GLN A 23 12.89 -2.33 7.17
CA GLN A 23 12.72 -0.91 7.50
C GLN A 23 11.87 -0.13 6.48
N SER A 24 11.66 -0.70 5.29
CA SER A 24 10.75 -0.12 4.30
C SER A 24 9.32 -0.56 4.58
N PHE A 25 8.35 0.22 4.12
CA PHE A 25 6.94 -0.08 4.32
C PHE A 25 6.06 0.42 3.20
N SER A 26 4.90 -0.21 3.03
CA SER A 26 3.80 0.33 2.22
C SER A 26 2.52 0.31 3.05
N ILE A 27 1.80 1.42 3.03
CA ILE A 27 0.54 1.64 3.75
C ILE A 27 -0.53 2.04 2.75
N ALA A 28 -1.57 1.22 2.60
CA ALA A 28 -2.76 1.57 1.86
C ALA A 28 -3.82 2.15 2.79
N LEU A 29 -4.33 3.34 2.47
CA LEU A 29 -5.42 4.01 3.17
C LEU A 29 -6.55 4.22 2.17
N LEU A 30 -7.63 3.46 2.32
CA LEU A 30 -8.73 3.42 1.36
C LEU A 30 -10.09 3.70 2.04
N ASP A 31 -11.02 4.17 1.22
CA ASP A 31 -12.41 4.38 1.58
C ASP A 31 -13.28 3.13 1.33
N GLY A 32 -14.59 3.28 1.49
CA GLY A 32 -15.56 2.21 1.29
C GLY A 32 -15.59 1.65 -0.12
N LYS A 33 -15.18 2.45 -1.10
CA LYS A 33 -15.13 2.14 -2.55
C LYS A 33 -13.74 1.70 -3.01
N ASN A 34 -12.83 1.41 -2.08
CA ASN A 34 -11.43 1.04 -2.35
C ASN A 34 -10.64 2.16 -3.07
N SER A 35 -11.02 3.42 -2.86
CA SER A 35 -10.31 4.58 -3.39
C SER A 35 -9.62 5.33 -2.26
N GLY A 36 -8.49 5.97 -2.55
CA GLY A 36 -7.67 6.63 -1.55
C GLY A 36 -6.23 6.75 -2.03
N LEU A 37 -5.29 6.30 -1.21
CA LEU A 37 -3.86 6.35 -1.53
C LEU A 37 -3.09 5.16 -0.97
N VAL A 38 -1.93 4.91 -1.58
CA VAL A 38 -0.87 4.09 -0.98
C VAL A 38 0.35 4.97 -0.75
N ILE A 39 0.96 4.86 0.43
CA ILE A 39 2.22 5.52 0.80
C ILE A 39 3.29 4.42 0.92
N SER A 40 4.42 4.61 0.24
CA SER A 40 5.56 3.69 0.31
C SER A 40 6.79 4.43 0.79
N SER A 41 7.47 3.88 1.77
CA SER A 41 8.75 4.37 2.29
C SER A 41 9.84 3.35 1.95
N LEU A 42 10.85 3.79 1.21
CA LEU A 42 12.02 3.00 0.87
C LEU A 42 13.21 3.50 1.68
N PHE A 43 13.68 2.65 2.59
CA PHE A 43 14.83 2.94 3.44
C PHE A 43 16.11 2.42 2.77
N THR A 44 17.08 3.32 2.60
CA THR A 44 18.44 2.99 2.15
C THR A 44 19.47 3.52 3.16
N ARG A 45 20.75 3.20 2.98
CA ARG A 45 21.82 3.74 3.83
C ARG A 45 21.95 5.26 3.73
N GLU A 46 21.62 5.81 2.57
CA GLU A 46 21.68 7.23 2.25
C GLU A 46 20.45 8.00 2.72
N GLY A 47 19.42 7.30 3.22
CA GLY A 47 18.22 7.89 3.81
C GLY A 47 16.92 7.26 3.31
N THR A 48 15.81 7.89 3.68
CA THR A 48 14.46 7.42 3.36
C THR A 48 13.84 8.23 2.24
N ARG A 49 13.27 7.55 1.25
CA ARG A 49 12.41 8.18 0.22
C ARG A 49 10.97 7.73 0.44
N VAL A 50 10.04 8.70 0.42
CA VAL A 50 8.62 8.44 0.60
C VAL A 50 7.87 8.82 -0.67
N TYR A 51 7.02 7.93 -1.15
CA TYR A 51 6.19 8.09 -2.34
C TYR A 51 4.73 7.92 -1.97
N ALA A 52 3.85 8.63 -2.66
CA ALA A 52 2.41 8.44 -2.56
C ALA A 52 1.80 8.28 -3.95
N LYS A 53 0.92 7.29 -4.10
CA LYS A 53 0.18 7.04 -5.34
C LYS A 53 -1.32 7.06 -5.06
N PRO A 54 -2.13 7.75 -5.88
CA PRO A 54 -3.57 7.67 -5.77
C PRO A 54 -4.05 6.27 -6.19
N ILE A 55 -5.01 5.76 -5.43
CA ILE A 55 -5.71 4.50 -5.71
C ILE A 55 -7.16 4.82 -6.04
N ILE A 56 -7.65 4.31 -7.16
CA ILE A 56 -9.05 4.39 -7.58
C ILE A 56 -9.56 2.96 -7.74
N GLN A 57 -10.55 2.58 -6.93
CA GLN A 57 -11.16 1.24 -6.97
C GLN A 57 -10.13 0.09 -6.88
N GLY A 58 -9.13 0.25 -6.03
CA GLY A 58 -8.09 -0.76 -5.76
C GLY A 58 -6.92 -0.75 -6.75
N GLN A 59 -6.85 0.19 -7.70
CA GLN A 59 -5.75 0.26 -8.67
C GLN A 59 -5.21 1.70 -8.85
N SER A 60 -3.96 1.84 -9.25
CA SER A 60 -3.41 3.11 -9.75
C SER A 60 -3.26 3.05 -11.27
N LYS A 61 -4.08 3.81 -12.00
CA LYS A 61 -4.04 3.83 -13.48
C LYS A 61 -2.84 4.59 -14.04
N LYS A 62 -2.40 5.64 -13.36
CA LYS A 62 -1.35 6.54 -13.84
C LYS A 62 0.06 6.10 -13.44
N TYR A 63 0.19 5.41 -12.31
CA TYR A 63 1.48 5.04 -11.74
C TYR A 63 1.53 3.53 -11.51
N PRO A 64 2.49 2.81 -12.12
CA PRO A 64 2.68 1.39 -11.85
C PRO A 64 2.87 1.14 -10.35
N MET A 65 2.20 0.11 -9.84
CA MET A 65 2.32 -0.30 -8.44
C MET A 65 3.38 -1.38 -8.28
N THR A 66 4.16 -1.31 -7.21
CA THR A 66 5.05 -2.41 -6.82
C THR A 66 4.24 -3.57 -6.24
N GLU A 67 4.86 -4.75 -6.07
CA GLU A 67 4.17 -5.89 -5.47
C GLU A 67 3.79 -5.62 -4.00
N GLU A 68 4.66 -4.90 -3.30
CA GLU A 68 4.45 -4.43 -1.94
C GLU A 68 3.21 -3.53 -1.86
N GLU A 69 3.10 -2.53 -2.74
CA GLU A 69 1.94 -1.64 -2.80
C GLU A 69 0.64 -2.39 -3.11
N LYS A 70 0.69 -3.34 -4.05
CA LYS A 70 -0.46 -4.20 -4.39
C LYS A 70 -0.88 -5.04 -3.19
N GLN A 71 0.08 -5.59 -2.45
CA GLN A 71 -0.19 -6.37 -1.25
C GLN A 71 -0.81 -5.51 -0.15
N ALA A 72 -0.29 -4.30 0.10
CA ALA A 72 -0.89 -3.37 1.05
C ALA A 72 -2.34 -3.04 0.69
N VAL A 73 -2.62 -2.76 -0.59
CA VAL A 73 -3.99 -2.53 -1.09
C VAL A 73 -4.87 -3.77 -0.91
N LYS A 74 -4.36 -4.97 -1.21
CA LYS A 74 -5.10 -6.23 -1.00
C LYS A 74 -5.45 -6.47 0.48
N ILE A 75 -4.55 -6.12 1.40
CA ILE A 75 -4.82 -6.20 2.85
C ILE A 75 -5.89 -5.19 3.27
N ALA A 76 -5.84 -3.96 2.75
CA ALA A 76 -6.84 -2.93 3.05
C ALA A 76 -8.23 -3.29 2.49
N SER A 77 -8.27 -3.93 1.32
CA SER A 77 -9.52 -4.37 0.68
C SER A 77 -9.53 -5.90 0.49
N PRO A 78 -9.66 -6.68 1.58
CA PRO A 78 -9.74 -8.12 1.45
C PRO A 78 -11.00 -8.45 0.63
N MET A 79 -10.85 -9.35 -0.34
CA MET A 79 -12.00 -9.82 -1.13
C MET A 79 -13.05 -10.31 -0.14
N LYS A 80 -14.28 -9.83 -0.25
CA LYS A 80 -15.41 -10.50 0.40
C LYS A 80 -15.48 -11.87 -0.26
N ASN A 81 -15.08 -12.92 0.46
CA ASN A 81 -15.51 -14.26 0.10
C ASN A 81 -17.03 -14.22 0.09
N ASN A 82 -17.63 -14.18 -1.10
CA ASN A 82 -19.00 -14.59 -1.26
C ASN A 82 -18.99 -16.07 -0.87
N LYS A 83 -19.30 -16.35 0.40
CA LYS A 83 -19.62 -17.70 0.84
C LYS A 83 -20.79 -18.15 -0.05
N VAL A 84 -20.47 -19.07 -0.96
CA VAL A 84 -21.47 -19.94 -1.60
C VAL A 84 -21.89 -20.97 -0.57
#